data_AF-A0A434CJW0-F1
#
_entry.id   AF-A0A434CJW0-F1
#
_cell.length_a   1.000
_cell.length_b   1.000
_cell.length_c   1.000
_cell.angle_alpha   90.00
_cell.angle_beta   90.00
_cell.angle_gamma   90.00
#
_symmetry.space_group_name_H-M   'P 1'
#
loop_
_entity.id
_entity.type
_entity.pdbx_description
1 polymer ?
#
loop_
_entity_poly.entity_id
_entity_poly.type
_entity_poly.pdbx_seq_one_letter_code
_entity_poly.pdbx_strand_id
1 'polypeptide(L)' 'MRYLHTMIRVTDVDASLDFYCNKLGLKEVRRYENEQGRFTLIFLAASE' A
#
# COMPACT_ATOMS: atom_id res chain seq x y z
N MET A 1 -15.66 -13.03 12.86
CA MET A 1 -14.38 -12.38 12.52
C MET A 1 -14.48 -11.81 11.12
N ARG A 2 -14.05 -10.56 10.89
CA ARG A 2 -13.97 -9.94 9.55
C ARG A 2 -12.51 -9.81 9.15
N TYR A 3 -12.17 -10.26 7.94
CA TYR A 3 -10.86 -10.02 7.38
C TYR A 3 -10.72 -8.55 6.98
N LEU A 4 -9.63 -7.90 7.39
CA LEU A 4 -9.42 -6.47 7.15
C LEU A 4 -8.42 -6.20 6.03
N HIS A 5 -7.22 -6.81 6.08
CA HIS A 5 -6.16 -6.61 5.09
C HIS A 5 -5.05 -7.65 5.21
N THR A 6 -4.24 -7.77 4.16
CA THR A 6 -2.91 -8.43 4.17
C THR A 6 -1.82 -7.35 4.13
N MET A 7 -0.66 -7.61 4.71
CA MET A 7 0.49 -6.71 4.72
C MET A 7 1.69 -7.36 4.05
N ILE A 8 2.30 -6.65 3.10
CA ILE A 8 3.49 -7.08 2.37
C ILE A 8 4.55 -5.98 2.54
N ARG A 9 5.77 -6.37 2.92
CA ARG A 9 6.91 -5.45 2.98
C ARG A 9 7.55 -5.36 1.60
N VAL A 10 7.92 -4.15 1.20
CA VAL A 10 8.55 -3.86 -0.09
C VAL A 10 9.83 -3.04 0.12
N THR A 11 10.76 -3.15 -0.82
CA THR A 11 12.03 -2.42 -0.78
C THR A 11 11.97 -1.11 -1.57
N ASP A 12 11.16 -1.08 -2.64
CA ASP A 12 10.98 0.08 -3.52
C ASP A 12 9.50 0.43 -3.59
N VAL A 13 9.16 1.63 -3.12
CA VAL A 13 7.78 2.12 -3.04
C VAL A 13 7.25 2.47 -4.43
N ASP A 14 8.06 3.10 -5.27
CA ASP A 14 7.62 3.59 -6.58
C ASP A 14 7.38 2.41 -7.53
N ALA A 15 8.29 1.44 -7.54
CA ALA A 15 8.11 0.20 -8.31
C ALA A 15 6.88 -0.59 -7.85
N SER A 16 6.62 -0.61 -6.53
CA SER A 16 5.45 -1.29 -5.97
C SER A 16 4.14 -0.58 -6.34
N LEU A 17 4.10 0.75 -6.26
CA LEU A 17 2.93 1.54 -6.63
C LEU A 17 2.62 1.43 -8.13
N ASP A 18 3.64 1.42 -8.99
CA ASP A 18 3.43 1.17 -10.41
C ASP A 18 2.79 -0.21 -10.65
N PHE A 19 3.29 -1.25 -9.99
CA PHE A 19 2.71 -2.59 -10.10
C PHE A 19 1.27 -2.65 -9.58
N TYR A 20 1.04 -2.26 -8.33
CA TYR A 20 -0.27 -2.43 -7.71
C TYR A 20 -1.31 -1.44 -8.24
N CYS A 21 -0.94 -0.20 -8.54
CA CYS A 21 -1.89 0.82 -8.99
C CYS A 21 -2.04 0.85 -10.51
N ASN A 22 -0.94 0.97 -11.26
CA ASN A 22 -1.03 1.15 -12.72
C ASN A 22 -1.28 -0.18 -13.45
N LYS A 23 -0.61 -1.25 -13.04
CA LYS A 23 -0.71 -2.55 -13.73
C LYS A 23 -1.84 -3.42 -13.20
N LEU A 24 -2.06 -3.43 -11.88
CA LEU A 24 -3.12 -4.24 -11.23
C LEU A 24 -4.42 -3.46 -10.98
N GLY A 25 -4.41 -2.13 -11.08
CA GLY A 25 -5.61 -1.30 -11.00
C GLY A 25 -6.12 -1.03 -9.58
N LEU A 26 -5.30 -1.27 -8.54
CA LEU A 26 -5.63 -0.85 -7.17
C LEU A 26 -5.50 0.68 -7.03
N LYS A 27 -6.10 1.21 -5.98
CA LYS A 27 -6.02 2.63 -5.65
C LYS A 27 -5.50 2.80 -4.22
N GLU A 28 -4.64 3.79 -4.05
CA GLU A 28 -4.21 4.20 -2.72
C GLU A 28 -5.39 4.84 -1.98
N VAL A 29 -5.74 4.25 -0.82
CA VAL A 29 -6.86 4.72 0.00
C VAL A 29 -6.39 5.40 1.29
N ARG A 30 -5.16 5.08 1.74
CA ARG A 30 -4.58 5.69 2.93
C ARG A 30 -3.06 5.56 2.92
N ARG A 31 -2.38 6.62 3.35
CA ARG A 31 -0.94 6.62 3.63
C ARG A 31 -0.66 7.13 5.03
N TYR A 32 0.32 6.53 5.68
CA TYR A 32 0.80 6.95 6.98
C TYR A 32 2.33 6.87 7.00
N GLU A 33 2.97 7.98 7.38
CA GLU A 33 4.42 8.11 7.45
C GLU A 33 4.83 8.35 8.90
N ASN A 34 5.88 7.66 9.33
CA ASN A 34 6.43 7.82 10.66
C ASN A 34 7.95 7.96 10.57
N GLU A 35 8.43 9.21 10.68
CA GLU A 35 9.85 9.53 10.59
C GLU A 35 10.65 8.90 11.74
N GLN A 36 10.13 8.95 12.97
CA GLN A 36 10.80 8.40 14.15
C GLN A 36 11.01 6.88 14.04
N GLY A 37 9.98 6.17 13.55
CA GLY A 37 10.00 4.74 13.29
C GLY A 37 10.62 4.36 11.95
N ARG A 38 10.91 5.35 11.09
CA ARG A 38 11.49 5.19 9.75
C ARG A 38 10.72 4.21 8.87
N PHE A 39 9.40 4.34 8.82
CA PHE A 39 8.55 3.50 7.97
C PHE A 39 7.38 4.28 7.36
N THR A 40 6.89 3.74 6.25
CA THR A 40 5.69 4.24 5.55
C THR A 40 4.73 3.08 5.33
N LEU A 41 3.46 3.27 5.69
CA LEU A 41 2.37 2.34 5.41
C LEU A 41 1.51 2.91 4.28
N ILE A 42 1.27 2.11 3.25
CA ILE A 42 0.45 2.46 2.10
C ILE A 42 -0.62 1.39 1.97
N PHE A 43 -1.88 1.79 2.13
CA PHE A 43 -3.04 0.92 2.00
C PHE A 43 -3.63 1.07 0.61
N LEU A 44 -3.74 -0.06 -0.08
CA LEU A 44 -4.32 -0.14 -1.42
C LEU A 44 -5.62 -0.96 -1.36
N ALA A 45 -6.60 -0.57 -2.16
CA ALA A 45 -7.86 -1.30 -2.33
C ALA A 45 -8.27 -1.36 -3.80
N ALA A 46 -9.05 -2.37 -4.17
CA ALA A 46 -9.72 -2.38 -5.47
C ALA A 46 -10.73 -1.23 -5.52
N SER A 47 -10.97 -0.70 -6.73
CA SER A 47 -12.12 0.19 -6.96
C SER A 47 -13.40 -0.58 -6.63
N GLU A 48 -14.37 0.05 -5.95
CA GLU A 48 -15.73 -0.49 -5.86
C GLU A 48 -16.39 -0.62 -7.24
#